data_AF-A0A428Z1Z3-F1
#
_entry.id   AF-A0A428Z1Z3-F1
#
_cell.length_a   1.000
_cell.length_b   1.000
_cell.length_c   1.000
_cell.angle_alpha   90.00
_cell.angle_beta   90.00
_cell.angle_gamma   90.00
#
_symmetry.space_group_name_H-M   'P 1'
#
loop_
_entity.id
_entity.type
_entity.pdbx_description
1 polymer ?
#
loop_
_entity_poly.entity_id
_entity_poly.type
_entity_poly.pdbx_seq_one_letter_code
_entity_poly.pdbx_strand_id
1 'polypeptide(L)'
;GDGDVFAPFLGLEEAMGALREAYGSGGHDRDLVREAYMRLQMRAAQREFGDDVAVVCGAWHVPALRLKSTVGADKALLKGLPKVKADMTWVPWTNRRLARVSGYGAGIDSPGWYGHLFSAPDRPVERWMTKVAGLLREEDRIVSSAHVIEAVRLAETLAAMRGRPLPGLSETTDAVRAVMCEGSDVPLALVRDRLVVGDVLGEVPRSAPAVPLQRDLDRIQRRLRLKPEALERELELDLRKENDAERSRLLHRLRLLGVEWGEPVASRGSTGTFRETWRLRWEPELSVRVAEAGVWGTTVFAAAAAKAEADAVSAPGLADVTALAERCLLAELPDALPTVMRILADRAALDTDVGHLAQALPALVRSLRYGDVRGTDTGALAEVAAGLAERVFVGLPPACAALDADAAEEMRRHVDAVHGAVGLLG
;
A
#
# COMPACT_ATOMS: atom_id res chain seq x y z
N GLY A 1 -26.19 12.75 -32.82
CA GLY A 1 -26.73 14.00 -32.27
C GLY A 1 -25.66 15.05 -32.44
N ASP A 2 -25.93 16.06 -33.26
CA ASP A 2 -24.99 17.10 -33.69
C ASP A 2 -24.76 18.19 -32.61
N GLY A 3 -24.51 17.77 -31.37
CA GLY A 3 -24.07 18.68 -30.33
C GLY A 3 -22.56 18.90 -30.43
N ASP A 4 -22.11 20.15 -30.35
CA ASP A 4 -20.68 20.45 -30.19
C ASP A 4 -20.15 19.76 -28.92
N VAL A 5 -19.28 18.77 -29.11
CA VAL A 5 -18.67 17.98 -28.03
C VAL A 5 -17.85 18.83 -27.06
N PHE A 6 -17.45 20.04 -27.49
CA PHE A 6 -16.70 20.99 -26.68
C PHE A 6 -17.59 21.97 -25.91
N ALA A 7 -18.90 22.05 -26.20
CA ALA A 7 -19.81 22.99 -25.56
C ALA A 7 -19.81 22.91 -24.02
N PRO A 8 -19.78 21.72 -23.37
CA PRO A 8 -19.68 21.65 -21.92
C PRO A 8 -18.38 22.25 -21.37
N PHE A 9 -17.27 22.13 -22.09
CA PHE A 9 -15.98 22.70 -21.68
C PHE A 9 -15.97 24.22 -21.80
N LEU A 10 -16.56 24.76 -22.88
CA LEU A 10 -16.72 26.19 -23.07
C LEU A 10 -17.62 26.82 -21.99
N GLY A 11 -18.75 26.17 -21.68
CA GLY A 11 -19.63 26.64 -20.61
C GLY A 11 -18.95 26.60 -19.23
N LEU A 12 -18.11 25.58 -18.97
CA LEU A 12 -17.33 25.51 -17.74
C LEU A 12 -16.25 26.61 -17.68
N GLU A 13 -15.57 26.88 -18.81
CA GLU A 13 -14.61 27.98 -18.91
C GLU A 13 -15.26 29.33 -18.61
N GLU A 14 -16.42 29.61 -19.20
CA GLU A 14 -17.19 30.84 -18.97
C GLU A 14 -17.59 30.98 -17.49
N ALA A 15 -18.11 29.90 -16.89
CA ALA A 15 -18.47 29.88 -15.48
C ALA A 15 -17.26 30.15 -14.56
N MET A 16 -16.11 29.54 -14.83
CA MET A 16 -14.88 29.79 -14.06
C MET A 16 -14.34 31.22 -14.28
N GLY A 17 -14.51 31.77 -15.49
CA GLY A 17 -14.19 33.15 -15.80
C GLY A 17 -15.00 34.13 -14.97
N ALA A 18 -16.33 33.97 -14.94
CA ALA A 18 -17.24 34.81 -14.15
C ALA A 18 -16.91 34.75 -12.63
N LEU A 19 -16.59 33.56 -12.11
CA LEU A 19 -16.17 33.42 -10.71
C LEU A 19 -14.85 34.16 -10.42
N ARG A 20 -13.89 34.11 -11.35
CA ARG A 20 -12.62 34.84 -11.22
C ARG A 20 -12.80 36.35 -11.29
N GLU A 21 -13.73 36.84 -12.10
CA GLU A 21 -14.05 38.27 -12.14
C GLU A 21 -14.67 38.74 -10.82
N ALA A 22 -15.57 37.94 -10.24
CA ALA A 22 -16.23 38.27 -8.99
C ALA A 22 -15.33 38.14 -7.75
N TYR A 23 -14.45 37.14 -7.72
CA TYR A 23 -13.70 36.73 -6.51
C TYR A 23 -12.17 36.74 -6.69
N GLY A 24 -11.65 37.21 -7.82
CA GLY A 24 -10.21 37.23 -8.12
C GLY A 24 -9.60 35.82 -8.18
N SER A 25 -8.46 35.64 -7.52
CA SER A 25 -7.78 34.33 -7.39
C SER A 25 -8.46 33.38 -6.38
N GLY A 26 -9.67 33.71 -5.89
CA GLY A 26 -10.36 32.89 -4.89
C GLY A 26 -9.64 32.83 -3.53
N GLY A 27 -8.76 33.81 -3.25
CA GLY A 27 -7.97 33.85 -2.01
C GLY A 27 -6.71 32.98 -2.01
N HIS A 28 -6.30 32.45 -3.16
CA HIS A 28 -5.11 31.59 -3.29
C HIS A 28 -4.00 32.28 -4.09
N ASP A 29 -3.25 33.19 -3.48
CA ASP A 29 -2.16 33.93 -4.15
C ASP A 29 -1.08 33.01 -4.75
N ARG A 30 -0.94 31.78 -4.22
CA ARG A 30 -0.06 30.75 -4.79
C ARG A 30 -0.48 30.30 -6.19
N ASP A 31 -1.75 30.44 -6.56
CA ASP A 31 -2.22 30.07 -7.89
C ASP A 31 -1.66 31.00 -8.98
N LEU A 32 -1.41 32.28 -8.69
CA LEU A 32 -0.80 33.18 -9.67
C LEU A 32 0.62 32.72 -10.06
N VAL A 33 1.40 32.28 -9.07
CA VAL A 33 2.75 31.73 -9.27
C VAL A 33 2.68 30.39 -10.01
N ARG A 34 1.75 29.51 -9.61
CA ARG A 34 1.50 28.22 -10.27
C ARG A 34 1.10 28.39 -11.74
N GLU A 35 0.20 29.30 -12.03
CA GLU A 35 -0.32 29.57 -13.37
C GLU A 35 0.75 30.21 -14.27
N ALA A 36 1.59 31.10 -13.71
CA ALA A 36 2.76 31.61 -14.42
C ALA A 36 3.72 30.47 -14.82
N TYR A 37 3.98 29.53 -13.90
CA TYR A 37 4.77 28.34 -14.22
C TYR A 37 4.11 27.47 -15.30
N MET A 38 2.81 27.20 -15.18
CA MET A 38 2.06 26.41 -16.16
C MET A 38 2.13 27.04 -17.57
N ARG A 39 1.91 28.36 -17.70
CA ARG A 39 2.06 29.06 -18.98
C ARG A 39 3.48 28.98 -19.54
N LEU A 40 4.51 29.02 -18.70
CA LEU A 40 5.90 28.85 -19.15
C LEU A 40 6.16 27.43 -19.66
N GLN A 41 5.60 26.40 -18.98
CA GLN A 41 5.70 25.01 -19.44
C GLN A 41 4.94 24.78 -20.75
N MET A 42 3.74 25.36 -20.90
CA MET A 42 2.99 25.31 -22.17
C MET A 42 3.82 25.89 -23.32
N ARG A 43 4.41 27.08 -23.16
CA ARG A 43 5.28 27.68 -24.18
C ARG A 43 6.57 26.88 -24.43
N ALA A 44 7.06 26.13 -23.45
CA ALA A 44 8.20 25.23 -23.63
C ALA A 44 7.80 24.01 -24.48
N ALA A 45 6.70 23.35 -24.11
CA ALA A 45 6.14 22.24 -24.87
C ALA A 45 5.80 22.64 -26.31
N GLN A 46 5.20 23.81 -26.53
CA GLN A 46 4.88 24.29 -27.87
C GLN A 46 6.14 24.52 -28.74
N ARG A 47 7.23 25.00 -28.14
CA ARG A 47 8.51 25.17 -28.85
C ARG A 47 9.16 23.84 -29.22
N GLU A 48 8.95 22.81 -28.42
CA GLU A 48 9.56 21.49 -28.60
C GLU A 48 8.73 20.59 -29.52
N PHE A 49 7.40 20.62 -29.38
CA PHE A 49 6.48 19.68 -30.02
C PHE A 49 5.53 20.32 -31.03
N GLY A 50 5.59 21.65 -31.23
CA GLY A 50 4.68 22.39 -32.12
C GLY A 50 3.37 22.80 -31.44
N ASP A 51 2.40 23.26 -32.23
CA ASP A 51 1.17 23.86 -31.71
C ASP A 51 0.08 22.84 -31.30
N ASP A 52 0.25 21.56 -31.66
CA ASP A 52 -0.69 20.46 -31.35
C ASP A 52 -0.54 19.96 -29.90
N VAL A 53 -0.74 20.86 -28.93
CA VAL A 53 -0.62 20.57 -27.49
C VAL A 53 -1.99 20.51 -26.83
N ALA A 54 -2.32 19.36 -26.22
CA ALA A 54 -3.46 19.23 -25.33
C ALA A 54 -3.06 19.52 -23.87
N VAL A 55 -3.84 20.33 -23.16
CA VAL A 55 -3.58 20.70 -21.76
C VAL A 55 -4.67 20.11 -20.87
N VAL A 56 -4.28 19.22 -19.94
CA VAL A 56 -5.17 18.69 -18.91
C VAL A 56 -4.90 19.43 -17.61
N CYS A 57 -5.89 20.19 -17.14
CA CYS A 57 -5.79 20.99 -15.92
C CYS A 57 -7.13 21.08 -15.19
N GLY A 58 -7.10 21.51 -13.93
CA GLY A 58 -8.32 21.83 -13.19
C GLY A 58 -9.04 23.03 -13.82
N ALA A 59 -10.37 22.98 -13.88
CA ALA A 59 -11.21 23.97 -14.57
C ALA A 59 -10.92 25.42 -14.14
N TRP A 60 -10.62 25.64 -12.86
CA TRP A 60 -10.25 26.95 -12.31
C TRP A 60 -9.08 27.63 -13.03
N HIS A 61 -8.14 26.85 -13.56
CA HIS A 61 -6.95 27.36 -14.22
C HIS A 61 -7.17 27.68 -15.70
N VAL A 62 -8.23 27.16 -16.34
CA VAL A 62 -8.45 27.32 -17.79
C VAL A 62 -8.43 28.79 -18.24
N PRO A 63 -9.16 29.73 -17.59
CA PRO A 63 -9.10 31.14 -17.97
C PRO A 63 -7.69 31.74 -17.81
N ALA A 64 -6.94 31.33 -16.79
CA ALA A 64 -5.59 31.82 -16.54
C ALA A 64 -4.57 31.35 -17.58
N LEU A 65 -4.77 30.16 -18.16
CA LEU A 65 -3.89 29.62 -19.19
C LEU A 65 -4.17 30.24 -20.56
N ARG A 66 -5.41 30.70 -20.81
CA ARG A 66 -5.77 31.45 -22.02
C ARG A 66 -5.40 32.92 -21.96
N LEU A 67 -5.13 33.46 -20.77
CA LEU A 67 -4.71 34.86 -20.61
C LEU A 67 -3.42 35.14 -21.40
N LYS A 68 -3.43 36.22 -22.18
CA LYS A 68 -2.25 36.72 -22.89
C LYS A 68 -1.28 37.40 -21.92
N SER A 69 -0.42 36.60 -21.28
CA SER A 69 0.70 37.08 -20.44
C SER A 69 2.02 37.10 -21.22
N THR A 70 2.93 37.99 -20.85
CA THR A 70 4.30 38.01 -21.39
C THR A 70 5.21 37.04 -20.63
N VAL A 71 6.23 36.51 -21.30
CA VAL A 71 7.24 35.64 -20.66
C VAL A 71 7.96 36.38 -19.53
N GLY A 72 8.19 37.69 -19.68
CA GLY A 72 8.82 38.52 -18.64
C GLY A 72 7.98 38.64 -17.38
N ALA A 73 6.67 38.87 -17.52
CA ALA A 73 5.73 38.93 -16.40
C ALA A 73 5.65 37.59 -15.65
N ASP A 74 5.54 36.47 -16.38
CA ASP A 74 5.48 35.14 -15.76
C ASP A 74 6.79 34.80 -15.02
N LYS A 75 7.95 35.16 -15.58
CA LYS A 75 9.26 34.95 -14.92
C LYS A 75 9.44 35.81 -13.67
N ALA A 76 8.87 37.02 -13.64
CA ALA A 76 8.97 37.90 -12.48
C ALA A 76 8.30 37.28 -11.23
N LEU A 77 7.16 36.61 -11.41
CA LEU A 77 6.43 35.92 -10.33
C LEU A 77 7.18 34.73 -9.72
N LEU A 78 8.09 34.12 -10.48
CA LEU A 78 8.89 32.97 -10.05
C LEU A 78 10.25 33.36 -9.46
N LYS A 79 10.63 34.65 -9.55
CA LYS A 79 11.95 35.12 -9.13
C LYS A 79 12.07 35.06 -7.60
N GLY A 80 13.19 34.51 -7.12
CA GLY A 80 13.51 34.48 -5.68
C GLY A 80 12.89 33.30 -4.92
N LEU A 81 12.15 32.41 -5.58
CA LEU A 81 11.62 31.21 -4.93
C LEU A 81 12.75 30.21 -4.60
N PRO A 82 12.71 29.57 -3.42
CA PRO A 82 13.68 28.55 -3.05
C PRO A 82 13.59 27.36 -4.01
N LYS A 83 14.74 26.85 -4.44
CA LYS A 83 14.82 25.65 -5.27
C LYS A 83 15.17 24.46 -4.40
N VAL A 84 14.38 23.40 -4.54
CA VAL A 84 14.60 22.11 -3.88
C VAL A 84 14.80 21.06 -4.96
N LYS A 85 15.76 20.16 -4.77
CA LYS A 85 15.87 18.96 -5.62
C LYS A 85 14.67 18.07 -5.30
N ALA A 86 13.82 17.84 -6.29
CA ALA A 86 12.67 16.96 -6.15
C ALA A 86 12.86 15.77 -7.08
N ASP A 87 12.64 14.57 -6.53
CA ASP A 87 12.46 13.35 -7.31
C ASP A 87 10.96 13.04 -7.40
N MET A 88 10.57 12.38 -8.49
CA MET A 88 9.18 12.01 -8.75
C MET A 88 9.12 10.51 -9.00
N THR A 89 8.09 9.88 -8.45
CA THR A 89 7.76 8.49 -8.73
C THR A 89 6.27 8.37 -9.00
N TRP A 90 5.92 7.44 -9.88
CA TRP A 90 4.52 7.07 -10.09
C TRP A 90 4.11 6.03 -9.07
N VAL A 91 2.93 6.21 -8.48
CA VAL A 91 2.33 5.24 -7.56
C VAL A 91 1.12 4.63 -8.25
N PRO A 92 1.04 3.29 -8.39
CA PRO A 92 -0.17 2.66 -8.87
C PRO A 92 -1.26 2.74 -7.80
N TRP A 93 -2.44 3.24 -8.19
CA TRP A 93 -3.61 3.27 -7.31
C TRP A 93 -4.52 2.09 -7.62
N THR A 94 -5.21 1.58 -6.60
CA THR A 94 -6.34 0.69 -6.81
C THR A 94 -7.58 1.50 -7.12
N ASN A 95 -8.48 0.93 -7.90
CA ASN A 95 -9.80 1.51 -8.12
C ASN A 95 -10.51 1.87 -6.81
N ARG A 96 -10.46 1.00 -5.79
CA ARG A 96 -11.07 1.27 -4.48
C ARG A 96 -10.48 2.50 -3.78
N ARG A 97 -9.17 2.76 -3.91
CA ARG A 97 -8.54 3.99 -3.36
C ARG A 97 -8.83 5.24 -4.19
N LEU A 98 -9.08 5.08 -5.50
CA LEU A 98 -9.56 6.18 -6.35
C LEU A 98 -11.02 6.52 -6.07
N ALA A 99 -11.78 5.62 -5.45
CA ALA A 99 -13.21 5.82 -5.23
C ALA A 99 -13.47 6.96 -4.25
N ARG A 100 -14.43 7.84 -4.55
CA ARG A 100 -14.83 8.92 -3.61
C ARG A 100 -15.20 8.40 -2.22
N VAL A 101 -15.81 7.21 -2.16
CA VAL A 101 -16.23 6.54 -0.92
C VAL A 101 -15.05 6.21 0.01
N SER A 102 -13.81 6.12 -0.48
CA SER A 102 -12.64 5.91 0.37
C SER A 102 -12.14 7.18 1.07
N GLY A 103 -12.87 8.30 0.98
CA GLY A 103 -12.50 9.57 1.59
C GLY A 103 -11.50 10.40 0.77
N TYR A 104 -11.16 9.97 -0.45
CA TYR A 104 -10.34 10.78 -1.35
C TYR A 104 -11.18 11.92 -1.93
N GLY A 105 -10.89 13.16 -1.54
CA GLY A 105 -11.69 14.34 -1.88
C GLY A 105 -11.80 14.65 -3.38
N ALA A 106 -10.87 14.15 -4.19
CA ALA A 106 -10.92 14.20 -5.66
C ALA A 106 -11.36 12.87 -6.30
N GLY A 107 -11.94 11.97 -5.50
CA GLY A 107 -12.25 10.59 -5.89
C GLY A 107 -13.28 10.48 -7.00
N ILE A 108 -13.09 9.42 -7.77
CA ILE A 108 -13.89 9.03 -8.92
C ILE A 108 -15.05 8.16 -8.41
N ASP A 109 -16.28 8.43 -8.82
CA ASP A 109 -17.43 7.69 -8.27
C ASP A 109 -17.48 6.22 -8.73
N SER A 110 -16.99 5.94 -9.94
CA SER A 110 -17.13 4.64 -10.60
C SER A 110 -15.90 4.27 -11.44
N PRO A 111 -14.71 4.11 -10.82
CA PRO A 111 -13.45 3.89 -11.51
C PRO A 111 -13.45 2.64 -12.38
N GLY A 112 -14.10 1.55 -11.95
CA GLY A 112 -14.20 0.32 -12.73
C GLY A 112 -15.07 0.46 -13.98
N TRP A 113 -16.12 1.29 -13.94
CA TRP A 113 -16.90 1.64 -15.11
C TRP A 113 -16.09 2.46 -16.12
N TYR A 114 -15.37 3.49 -15.67
CA TYR A 114 -14.55 4.30 -16.57
C TYR A 114 -13.40 3.50 -17.20
N GLY A 115 -12.74 2.62 -16.41
CA GLY A 115 -11.74 1.69 -16.93
C GLY A 115 -12.33 0.74 -17.98
N HIS A 116 -13.56 0.28 -17.80
CA HIS A 116 -14.28 -0.52 -18.79
C HIS A 116 -14.54 0.26 -20.08
N LEU A 117 -15.06 1.48 -20.00
CA LEU A 117 -15.28 2.33 -21.18
C LEU A 117 -13.98 2.59 -21.96
N PHE A 118 -12.88 2.84 -21.25
CA PHE A 118 -11.57 3.06 -21.88
C PHE A 118 -11.06 1.83 -22.63
N SER A 119 -11.32 0.63 -22.11
CA SER A 119 -10.84 -0.64 -22.67
C SER A 119 -11.79 -1.28 -23.70
N ALA A 120 -13.02 -0.81 -23.81
CA ALA A 120 -14.05 -1.38 -24.68
C ALA A 120 -14.56 -0.37 -25.74
N PRO A 121 -13.78 -0.08 -26.80
CA PRO A 121 -14.09 1.00 -27.74
C PRO A 121 -15.30 0.72 -28.67
N ASP A 122 -15.58 -0.55 -29.01
CA ASP A 122 -16.56 -0.88 -30.07
C ASP A 122 -17.93 -1.38 -29.57
N ARG A 123 -18.07 -1.84 -28.31
CA ARG A 123 -19.32 -2.39 -27.72
C ARG A 123 -19.36 -2.26 -26.19
N PRO A 124 -19.35 -1.04 -25.63
CA PRO A 124 -19.19 -0.83 -24.20
C PRO A 124 -20.36 -1.41 -23.37
N VAL A 125 -21.60 -1.32 -23.85
CA VAL A 125 -22.77 -1.76 -23.06
C VAL A 125 -22.86 -3.27 -23.01
N GLU A 126 -22.72 -3.96 -24.13
CA GLU A 126 -22.91 -5.41 -24.19
C GLU A 126 -21.75 -6.16 -23.51
N ARG A 127 -20.52 -5.65 -23.63
CA ARG A 127 -19.38 -6.19 -22.88
C ARG A 127 -19.52 -5.97 -21.39
N TRP A 128 -20.08 -4.83 -20.97
CA TRP A 128 -20.37 -4.58 -19.56
C TRP A 128 -21.41 -5.57 -19.02
N MET A 129 -22.54 -5.72 -19.71
CA MET A 129 -23.60 -6.67 -19.32
C MET A 129 -23.09 -8.12 -19.29
N THR A 130 -22.20 -8.48 -20.21
CA THR A 130 -21.53 -9.79 -20.22
C THR A 130 -20.63 -9.96 -19.00
N LYS A 131 -19.85 -8.93 -18.64
CA LYS A 131 -18.98 -8.93 -17.46
C LYS A 131 -19.77 -9.07 -16.16
N VAL A 132 -20.89 -8.35 -16.05
CA VAL A 132 -21.82 -8.46 -14.91
C VAL A 132 -22.40 -9.87 -14.82
N ALA A 133 -22.88 -10.44 -15.92
CA ALA A 133 -23.38 -11.81 -15.95
C ALA A 133 -22.31 -12.84 -15.57
N GLY A 134 -21.04 -12.61 -15.95
CA GLY A 134 -19.90 -13.43 -15.52
C GLY A 134 -19.74 -13.44 -14.00
N LEU A 135 -19.64 -12.25 -13.39
CA LEU A 135 -19.53 -12.10 -11.93
C LEU A 135 -20.70 -12.79 -11.20
N LEU A 136 -21.94 -12.58 -11.66
CA LEU A 136 -23.11 -13.17 -11.00
C LEU A 136 -23.08 -14.70 -11.08
N ARG A 137 -22.59 -15.29 -12.18
CA ARG A 137 -22.44 -16.75 -12.30
C ARG A 137 -21.33 -17.31 -11.42
N GLU A 138 -20.23 -16.58 -11.24
CA GLU A 138 -19.16 -16.95 -10.30
C GLU A 138 -19.67 -17.03 -8.86
N GLU A 139 -20.75 -16.32 -8.55
CA GLU A 139 -21.44 -16.31 -7.25
C GLU A 139 -22.74 -17.14 -7.29
N ASP A 140 -22.74 -18.20 -8.12
CA ASP A 140 -23.80 -19.21 -8.25
C ASP A 140 -25.20 -18.66 -8.63
N ARG A 141 -25.28 -17.48 -9.28
CA ARG A 141 -26.55 -16.96 -9.81
C ARG A 141 -26.82 -17.46 -11.23
N ILE A 142 -28.08 -17.81 -11.49
CA ILE A 142 -28.52 -18.32 -12.79
C ILE A 142 -28.80 -17.16 -13.76
N VAL A 143 -27.75 -16.67 -14.43
CA VAL A 143 -27.87 -15.62 -15.46
C VAL A 143 -27.59 -16.22 -16.84
N SER A 144 -28.60 -16.32 -17.70
CA SER A 144 -28.46 -16.82 -19.08
C SER A 144 -28.08 -15.71 -20.09
N SER A 145 -27.73 -16.07 -21.33
CA SER A 145 -27.52 -15.10 -22.42
C SER A 145 -28.78 -14.27 -22.73
N ALA A 146 -29.98 -14.82 -22.51
CA ALA A 146 -31.24 -14.10 -22.68
C ALA A 146 -31.32 -12.88 -21.74
N HIS A 147 -30.85 -13.02 -20.49
CA HIS A 147 -30.79 -11.92 -19.53
C HIS A 147 -29.82 -10.82 -19.98
N VAL A 148 -28.69 -11.19 -20.60
CA VAL A 148 -27.73 -10.20 -21.14
C VAL A 148 -28.38 -9.39 -22.27
N ILE A 149 -29.02 -10.08 -23.22
CA ILE A 149 -29.71 -9.43 -24.35
C ILE A 149 -30.80 -8.48 -23.87
N GLU A 150 -31.63 -8.93 -22.92
CA GLU A 150 -32.71 -8.10 -22.39
C GLU A 150 -32.19 -6.92 -21.55
N ALA A 151 -31.12 -7.10 -20.77
CA ALA A 151 -30.50 -6.00 -20.03
C ALA A 151 -29.92 -4.92 -20.95
N VAL A 152 -29.30 -5.31 -22.07
CA VAL A 152 -28.83 -4.35 -23.09
C VAL A 152 -30.01 -3.56 -23.66
N ARG A 153 -31.05 -4.27 -24.11
CA ARG A 153 -32.27 -3.65 -24.67
C ARG A 153 -32.95 -2.70 -23.69
N LEU A 154 -33.05 -3.09 -22.41
CA LEU A 154 -33.62 -2.26 -21.37
C LEU A 154 -32.76 -1.02 -21.10
N ALA A 155 -31.43 -1.15 -21.05
CA ALA A 155 -30.52 -0.02 -20.87
C ALA A 155 -30.62 1.00 -22.03
N GLU A 156 -30.74 0.53 -23.27
CA GLU A 156 -30.98 1.38 -24.44
C GLU A 156 -32.33 2.10 -24.37
N THR A 157 -33.37 1.39 -23.96
CA THR A 157 -34.71 1.97 -23.78
C THR A 157 -34.71 3.05 -22.70
N LEU A 158 -34.03 2.80 -21.56
CA LEU A 158 -33.87 3.78 -20.49
C LEU A 158 -33.07 5.00 -20.95
N ALA A 159 -32.02 4.82 -21.76
CA ALA A 159 -31.26 5.93 -22.32
C ALA A 159 -32.14 6.81 -23.21
N ALA A 160 -32.92 6.20 -24.11
CA ALA A 160 -33.86 6.92 -24.97
C ALA A 160 -34.92 7.69 -24.17
N MET A 161 -35.53 7.07 -23.15
CA MET A 161 -36.48 7.73 -22.26
C MET A 161 -35.88 8.91 -21.49
N ARG A 162 -34.58 8.86 -21.19
CA ARG A 162 -33.82 9.92 -20.49
C ARG A 162 -33.21 10.95 -21.44
N GLY A 163 -33.49 10.87 -22.74
CA GLY A 163 -32.93 11.78 -23.75
C GLY A 163 -31.42 11.66 -23.90
N ARG A 164 -30.84 10.50 -23.58
CA ARG A 164 -29.40 10.25 -23.68
C ARG A 164 -29.05 9.58 -25.00
N PRO A 165 -27.93 9.96 -25.64
CA PRO A 165 -27.50 9.35 -26.90
C PRO A 165 -27.01 7.90 -26.73
N LEU A 166 -26.53 7.53 -25.54
CA LEU A 166 -26.04 6.19 -25.20
C LEU A 166 -26.35 5.85 -23.74
N PRO A 167 -26.49 4.55 -23.39
CA PRO A 167 -26.60 4.12 -22.00
C PRO A 167 -25.35 4.44 -21.19
N GLY A 168 -25.52 5.16 -20.08
CA GLY A 168 -24.50 5.37 -19.06
C GLY A 168 -24.61 4.35 -17.93
N LEU A 169 -23.76 4.50 -16.92
CA LEU A 169 -23.74 3.61 -15.76
C LEU A 169 -25.10 3.52 -15.05
N SER A 170 -25.85 4.62 -14.96
CA SER A 170 -27.19 4.64 -14.37
C SER A 170 -28.16 3.72 -15.12
N GLU A 171 -28.22 3.84 -16.44
CA GLU A 171 -29.11 3.02 -17.28
C GLU A 171 -28.72 1.54 -17.21
N THR A 172 -27.41 1.24 -17.24
CA THR A 172 -26.94 -0.14 -17.13
C THR A 172 -27.21 -0.75 -15.76
N THR A 173 -27.05 0.02 -14.69
CA THR A 173 -27.28 -0.42 -13.31
C THR A 173 -28.75 -0.73 -13.08
N ASP A 174 -29.65 0.12 -13.58
CA ASP A 174 -31.10 -0.09 -13.49
C ASP A 174 -31.53 -1.34 -14.28
N ALA A 175 -30.96 -1.54 -15.47
CA ALA A 175 -31.22 -2.72 -16.27
C ALA A 175 -30.72 -4.02 -15.63
N VAL A 176 -29.51 -4.00 -15.05
CA VAL A 176 -28.97 -5.13 -14.27
C VAL A 176 -29.87 -5.44 -13.08
N ARG A 177 -30.30 -4.41 -12.33
CA ARG A 177 -31.21 -4.57 -11.20
C ARG A 177 -32.50 -5.29 -11.62
N ALA A 178 -33.13 -4.85 -12.69
CA ALA A 178 -34.41 -5.39 -13.13
C ALA A 178 -34.28 -6.80 -13.72
N VAL A 179 -33.27 -7.04 -14.57
CA VAL A 179 -33.19 -8.24 -15.39
C VAL A 179 -32.33 -9.34 -14.77
N MET A 180 -31.19 -8.99 -14.17
CA MET A 180 -30.21 -9.98 -13.67
C MET A 180 -30.26 -10.17 -12.16
N CYS A 181 -30.90 -9.25 -11.44
CA CYS A 181 -30.97 -9.23 -9.98
C CYS A 181 -32.40 -9.36 -9.44
N GLU A 182 -33.39 -9.57 -10.31
CA GLU A 182 -34.81 -9.73 -9.93
C GLU A 182 -35.34 -8.57 -9.05
N GLY A 183 -34.86 -7.35 -9.28
CA GLY A 183 -35.22 -6.15 -8.52
C GLY A 183 -34.45 -5.96 -7.21
N SER A 184 -33.65 -6.93 -6.78
CA SER A 184 -32.95 -6.93 -5.48
C SER A 184 -31.67 -6.09 -5.48
N ASP A 185 -31.52 -5.27 -4.44
CA ASP A 185 -30.31 -4.47 -4.23
C ASP A 185 -29.13 -5.28 -3.67
N VAL A 186 -29.37 -6.49 -3.14
CA VAL A 186 -28.32 -7.34 -2.56
C VAL A 186 -27.30 -7.84 -3.60
N PRO A 187 -27.70 -8.57 -4.68
CA PRO A 187 -26.76 -8.93 -5.74
C PRO A 187 -26.25 -7.71 -6.52
N LEU A 188 -27.03 -6.63 -6.57
CA LEU A 188 -26.60 -5.38 -7.19
C LEU A 188 -25.45 -4.72 -6.40
N ALA A 189 -25.46 -4.81 -5.06
CA ALA A 189 -24.39 -4.29 -4.22
C ALA A 189 -23.04 -4.97 -4.51
N LEU A 190 -23.06 -6.28 -4.78
CA LEU A 190 -21.87 -7.01 -5.21
C LEU A 190 -21.34 -6.48 -6.56
N VAL A 191 -22.22 -6.27 -7.55
CA VAL A 191 -21.83 -5.68 -8.84
C VAL A 191 -21.23 -4.29 -8.66
N ARG A 192 -21.81 -3.47 -7.76
CA ARG A 192 -21.27 -2.15 -7.43
C ARG A 192 -19.88 -2.25 -6.81
N ASP A 193 -19.68 -3.11 -5.83
CA ASP A 193 -18.39 -3.27 -5.15
C ASP A 193 -17.31 -3.83 -6.10
N ARG A 194 -17.59 -4.95 -6.78
CA ARG A 194 -16.59 -5.70 -7.56
C ARG A 194 -16.34 -5.18 -8.96
N LEU A 195 -17.31 -4.51 -9.59
CA LEU A 195 -17.19 -4.04 -10.99
C LEU A 195 -17.26 -2.53 -11.13
N VAL A 196 -18.23 -1.86 -10.50
CA VAL A 196 -18.40 -0.40 -10.66
C VAL A 196 -17.26 0.35 -9.96
N VAL A 197 -16.93 -0.05 -8.74
CA VAL A 197 -15.69 0.36 -8.06
C VAL A 197 -14.56 -0.55 -8.54
N GLY A 198 -14.57 -1.82 -8.12
CA GLY A 198 -13.57 -2.81 -8.46
C GLY A 198 -12.25 -2.69 -7.70
N ASP A 199 -11.45 -3.74 -7.82
CA ASP A 199 -10.20 -3.96 -7.06
C ASP A 199 -8.93 -3.88 -7.92
N VAL A 200 -9.07 -3.43 -9.17
CA VAL A 200 -7.94 -3.40 -10.10
C VAL A 200 -6.87 -2.45 -9.58
N LEU A 201 -5.65 -2.95 -9.44
CA LEU A 201 -4.44 -2.16 -9.19
C LEU A 201 -3.93 -1.63 -10.53
N GLY A 202 -3.67 -0.32 -10.61
CA GLY A 202 -3.05 0.28 -11.77
C GLY A 202 -1.63 -0.24 -12.02
N GLU A 203 -1.11 0.03 -13.22
CA GLU A 203 0.25 -0.38 -13.61
C GLU A 203 1.09 0.85 -13.92
N VAL A 204 2.37 0.79 -13.54
CA VAL A 204 3.36 1.83 -13.87
C VAL A 204 4.34 1.27 -14.90
N PRO A 205 4.54 1.94 -16.06
CA PRO A 205 5.50 1.51 -17.06
C PRO A 205 6.93 1.46 -16.51
N ARG A 206 7.76 0.53 -17.01
CA ARG A 206 9.17 0.41 -16.57
C ARG A 206 10.03 1.62 -16.89
N SER A 207 9.67 2.38 -17.92
CA SER A 207 10.34 3.63 -18.31
C SER A 207 10.02 4.79 -17.37
N ALA A 208 9.00 4.63 -16.51
CA ALA A 208 8.62 5.66 -15.58
C ALA A 208 9.75 5.93 -14.58
N PRO A 209 9.94 7.20 -14.18
CA PRO A 209 10.79 7.53 -13.04
C PRO A 209 10.34 6.74 -11.82
N ALA A 210 11.28 6.01 -11.22
CA ALA A 210 11.06 5.24 -10.01
C ALA A 210 12.32 5.36 -9.14
N VAL A 211 12.12 5.48 -7.85
CA VAL A 211 13.20 5.47 -6.86
C VAL A 211 13.98 4.16 -6.93
N PRO A 212 15.32 4.15 -6.71
CA PRO A 212 16.13 2.94 -6.83
C PRO A 212 15.61 1.74 -6.04
N LEU A 213 15.11 1.97 -4.82
CA LEU A 213 14.56 0.92 -3.96
C LEU A 213 13.34 0.22 -4.57
N GLN A 214 12.44 0.97 -5.22
CA GLN A 214 11.28 0.40 -5.92
C GLN A 214 11.73 -0.50 -7.08
N ARG A 215 12.74 -0.10 -7.84
CA ARG A 215 13.28 -0.90 -8.94
C ARG A 215 13.90 -2.21 -8.46
N ASP A 216 14.56 -2.17 -7.30
CA ASP A 216 15.10 -3.38 -6.66
C ASP A 216 13.97 -4.31 -6.21
N LEU A 217 12.94 -3.78 -5.55
CA LEU A 217 11.77 -4.55 -5.15
C LEU A 217 11.09 -5.22 -6.34
N ASP A 218 10.81 -4.49 -7.42
CA ASP A 218 10.19 -5.04 -8.63
C ASP A 218 11.02 -6.17 -9.26
N ARG A 219 12.35 -6.06 -9.19
CA ARG A 219 13.28 -7.11 -9.66
C ARG A 219 13.16 -8.37 -8.81
N ILE A 220 13.11 -8.22 -7.48
CA ILE A 220 12.98 -9.35 -6.55
C ILE A 220 11.60 -10.01 -6.71
N GLN A 221 10.52 -9.22 -6.76
CA GLN A 221 9.15 -9.72 -6.98
C GLN A 221 9.04 -10.59 -8.25
N ARG A 222 9.66 -10.14 -9.35
CA ARG A 222 9.71 -10.92 -10.61
C ARG A 222 10.49 -12.21 -10.46
N ARG A 223 11.67 -12.17 -9.84
CA ARG A 223 12.52 -13.35 -9.59
C ARG A 223 11.76 -14.41 -8.77
N LEU A 224 11.11 -13.97 -7.69
CA LEU A 224 10.37 -14.84 -6.76
C LEU A 224 8.95 -15.21 -7.25
N ARG A 225 8.53 -14.67 -8.40
CA ARG A 225 7.17 -14.80 -8.93
C ARG A 225 6.10 -14.41 -7.92
N LEU A 226 6.39 -13.41 -7.08
CA LEU A 226 5.51 -12.92 -6.04
C LEU A 226 4.88 -11.62 -6.53
N LYS A 227 3.64 -11.71 -7.05
CA LYS A 227 2.94 -10.55 -7.63
C LYS A 227 2.20 -9.75 -6.55
N PRO A 228 2.30 -8.41 -6.56
CA PRO A 228 1.43 -7.57 -5.74
C PRO A 228 0.00 -7.66 -6.25
N GLU A 229 -0.92 -8.01 -5.36
CA GLU A 229 -2.34 -8.19 -5.66
C GLU A 229 -3.15 -7.39 -4.64
N ALA A 230 -4.16 -6.65 -5.11
CA ALA A 230 -5.03 -5.87 -4.24
C ALA A 230 -5.99 -6.75 -3.43
N LEU A 231 -6.33 -7.93 -3.96
CA LEU A 231 -7.12 -8.94 -3.26
C LEU A 231 -6.26 -9.66 -2.23
N GLU A 232 -6.88 -9.97 -1.10
CA GLU A 232 -6.24 -10.75 -0.06
C GLU A 232 -5.99 -12.18 -0.54
N ARG A 233 -4.77 -12.69 -0.29
CA ARG A 233 -4.40 -14.08 -0.58
C ARG A 233 -3.56 -14.66 0.55
N GLU A 234 -3.90 -15.88 0.97
CA GLU A 234 -3.05 -16.67 1.86
C GLU A 234 -1.92 -17.36 1.07
N LEU A 235 -0.70 -17.28 1.59
CA LEU A 235 0.52 -17.87 1.04
C LEU A 235 1.18 -18.75 2.10
N GLU A 236 1.23 -20.06 1.84
CA GLU A 236 1.98 -21.01 2.67
C GLU A 236 3.40 -21.21 2.10
N LEU A 237 4.40 -21.11 2.97
CA LEU A 237 5.82 -21.21 2.64
C LEU A 237 6.45 -22.39 3.39
N ASP A 238 7.20 -23.23 2.66
CA ASP A 238 8.07 -24.25 3.25
C ASP A 238 9.52 -23.78 3.21
N LEU A 239 10.06 -23.39 4.37
CA LEU A 239 11.38 -22.76 4.48
C LEU A 239 12.55 -23.67 4.07
N ARG A 240 12.31 -24.96 3.87
CA ARG A 240 13.32 -25.90 3.32
C ARG A 240 13.52 -25.71 1.82
N LYS A 241 12.56 -25.05 1.15
CA LYS A 241 12.66 -24.70 -0.26
C LYS A 241 13.27 -23.30 -0.36
N GLU A 242 14.40 -23.21 -1.06
CA GLU A 242 15.16 -21.96 -1.22
C GLU A 242 14.28 -20.77 -1.67
N ASN A 243 13.43 -20.97 -2.67
CA ASN A 243 12.56 -19.91 -3.18
C ASN A 243 11.48 -19.46 -2.18
N ASP A 244 10.99 -20.35 -1.31
CA ASP A 244 10.03 -20.00 -0.26
C ASP A 244 10.72 -19.33 0.93
N ALA A 245 11.95 -19.76 1.27
CA ALA A 245 12.80 -19.06 2.22
C ALA A 245 13.12 -17.63 1.75
N GLU A 246 13.44 -17.42 0.46
CA GLU A 246 13.64 -16.08 -0.09
C GLU A 246 12.38 -15.21 -0.04
N ARG A 247 11.19 -15.79 -0.27
CA ARG A 247 9.91 -15.08 -0.13
C ARG A 247 9.67 -14.65 1.32
N SER A 248 9.90 -15.54 2.28
CA SER A 248 9.81 -15.22 3.72
C SER A 248 10.75 -14.07 4.08
N ARG A 249 12.03 -14.17 3.69
CA ARG A 249 13.05 -13.12 3.95
C ARG A 249 12.64 -11.77 3.35
N LEU A 250 12.12 -11.76 2.12
CA LEU A 250 11.62 -10.53 1.49
C LEU A 250 10.50 -9.88 2.32
N LEU A 251 9.50 -10.67 2.72
CA LEU A 251 8.36 -10.17 3.51
C LEU A 251 8.83 -9.61 4.85
N HIS A 252 9.73 -10.29 5.55
CA HIS A 252 10.32 -9.78 6.80
C HIS A 252 11.13 -8.50 6.61
N ARG A 253 11.93 -8.39 5.54
CA ARG A 253 12.69 -7.17 5.21
C ARG A 253 11.75 -5.99 4.93
N LEU A 254 10.66 -6.22 4.20
CA LEU A 254 9.68 -5.18 3.91
C LEU A 254 8.96 -4.69 5.17
N ARG A 255 8.63 -5.58 6.11
CA ARG A 255 8.07 -5.19 7.41
C ARG A 255 9.02 -4.35 8.25
N LEU A 256 10.33 -4.65 8.23
CA LEU A 256 11.34 -3.78 8.88
C LEU A 256 11.35 -2.36 8.29
N LEU A 257 11.03 -2.24 7.00
CA LEU A 257 10.90 -0.94 6.31
C LEU A 257 9.53 -0.27 6.52
N GLY A 258 8.62 -0.86 7.29
CA GLY A 258 7.25 -0.37 7.45
C GLY A 258 6.35 -0.61 6.23
N VAL A 259 6.76 -1.53 5.34
CA VAL A 259 5.99 -1.96 4.16
C VAL A 259 5.28 -3.27 4.50
N GLU A 260 4.09 -3.16 5.10
CA GLU A 260 3.26 -4.29 5.53
C GLU A 260 2.53 -4.97 4.36
N TRP A 261 3.28 -5.54 3.41
CA TRP A 261 2.70 -6.31 2.29
C TRP A 261 2.13 -7.66 2.77
N GLY A 262 2.71 -8.25 3.80
CA GLY A 262 2.28 -9.52 4.36
C GLY A 262 2.18 -9.48 5.87
N GLU A 263 1.10 -10.06 6.40
CA GLU A 263 0.92 -10.31 7.82
C GLU A 263 1.11 -11.82 8.09
N PRO A 264 1.99 -12.22 9.03
CA PRO A 264 2.13 -13.62 9.40
C PRO A 264 0.87 -14.08 10.15
N VAL A 265 0.32 -15.22 9.75
CA VAL A 265 -0.85 -15.83 10.38
C VAL A 265 -0.47 -17.18 10.97
N ALA A 266 -1.15 -17.59 12.05
CA ALA A 266 -0.90 -18.87 12.69
C ALA A 266 -1.17 -20.01 11.69
N SER A 267 -0.14 -20.82 11.41
CA SER A 267 -0.26 -21.96 10.50
C SER A 267 -1.22 -23.01 11.08
N ARG A 268 -2.22 -23.39 10.29
CA ARG A 268 -3.18 -24.44 10.70
C ARG A 268 -2.47 -25.80 10.76
N GLY A 269 -2.46 -26.43 11.93
CA GLY A 269 -2.05 -27.83 12.08
C GLY A 269 -0.56 -28.14 11.93
N SER A 270 0.34 -27.18 12.18
CA SER A 270 1.80 -27.39 12.14
C SER A 270 2.46 -26.96 13.45
N THR A 271 3.13 -27.89 14.13
CA THR A 271 4.02 -27.62 15.28
C THR A 271 5.48 -27.36 14.86
N GLY A 272 5.78 -27.40 13.56
CA GLY A 272 7.13 -27.25 13.01
C GLY A 272 7.49 -25.82 12.63
N THR A 273 8.72 -25.40 12.94
CA THR A 273 9.31 -24.08 12.61
C THR A 273 9.66 -23.88 11.14
N PHE A 274 9.46 -24.91 10.31
CA PHE A 274 9.78 -24.88 8.87
C PHE A 274 8.63 -24.38 7.99
N ARG A 275 7.42 -24.19 8.53
CA ARG A 275 6.27 -23.67 7.80
C ARG A 275 5.88 -22.29 8.30
N GLU A 276 5.67 -21.38 7.37
CA GLU A 276 5.12 -20.05 7.62
C GLU A 276 3.88 -19.83 6.75
N THR A 277 2.84 -19.24 7.32
CA THR A 277 1.64 -18.83 6.57
C THR A 277 1.53 -17.31 6.63
N TRP A 278 1.30 -16.69 5.47
CA TRP A 278 1.22 -15.25 5.30
C TRP A 278 -0.09 -14.85 4.65
N ARG A 279 -0.74 -13.81 5.16
CA ARG A 279 -1.83 -13.13 4.48
C ARG A 279 -1.25 -11.94 3.73
N LEU A 280 -1.35 -11.96 2.41
CA LEU A 280 -0.80 -10.92 1.55
C LEU A 280 -1.91 -10.02 1.01
N ARG A 281 -1.67 -8.71 1.06
CA ARG A 281 -2.52 -7.69 0.42
C ARG A 281 -1.66 -6.50 0.02
N TRP A 282 -1.72 -6.09 -1.24
CA TRP A 282 -1.00 -4.90 -1.71
C TRP A 282 -1.92 -3.68 -1.74
N GLU A 283 -1.55 -2.65 -0.98
CA GLU A 283 -2.21 -1.35 -0.99
C GLU A 283 -1.34 -0.29 -1.67
N PRO A 284 -1.92 0.70 -2.38
CA PRO A 284 -1.17 1.80 -3.00
C PRO A 284 -0.19 2.51 -2.06
N GLU A 285 -0.59 2.67 -0.80
CA GLU A 285 0.21 3.26 0.28
C GLU A 285 1.54 2.52 0.46
N LEU A 286 1.59 1.21 0.23
CA LEU A 286 2.83 0.44 0.31
C LEU A 286 3.86 0.91 -0.71
N SER A 287 3.44 1.38 -1.89
CA SER A 287 4.36 1.97 -2.87
C SER A 287 4.95 3.30 -2.38
N VAL A 288 4.15 4.09 -1.64
CA VAL A 288 4.63 5.31 -0.98
C VAL A 288 5.61 4.95 0.13
N ARG A 289 5.29 3.95 0.96
CA ARG A 289 6.19 3.45 2.00
C ARG A 289 7.51 2.94 1.44
N VAL A 290 7.50 2.24 0.30
CA VAL A 290 8.73 1.84 -0.41
C VAL A 290 9.52 3.06 -0.87
N ALA A 291 8.86 4.12 -1.35
CA ALA A 291 9.56 5.35 -1.72
C ALA A 291 10.16 6.10 -0.53
N GLU A 292 9.42 6.20 0.58
CA GLU A 292 9.91 6.75 1.85
C GLU A 292 11.08 5.95 2.40
N ALA A 293 11.02 4.62 2.32
CA ALA A 293 12.09 3.72 2.75
C ALA A 293 13.39 3.88 1.94
N GLY A 294 13.33 4.53 0.77
CA GLY A 294 14.49 4.83 -0.06
C GLY A 294 15.56 5.67 0.65
N VAL A 295 15.22 6.38 1.73
CA VAL A 295 16.19 7.12 2.56
C VAL A 295 17.21 6.20 3.25
N TRP A 296 16.86 4.93 3.47
CA TRP A 296 17.72 3.96 4.15
C TRP A 296 18.65 3.20 3.19
N GLY A 297 18.36 3.22 1.88
CA GLY A 297 19.20 2.53 0.90
C GLY A 297 18.53 2.34 -0.46
N THR A 298 19.32 1.90 -1.42
CA THR A 298 18.88 1.68 -2.81
C THR A 298 18.42 0.26 -3.10
N THR A 299 18.63 -0.69 -2.16
CA THR A 299 18.17 -2.08 -2.25
C THR A 299 17.41 -2.46 -0.99
N VAL A 300 16.46 -3.41 -1.11
CA VAL A 300 15.62 -3.86 0.02
C VAL A 300 16.48 -4.43 1.14
N PHE A 301 17.54 -5.16 0.80
CA PHE A 301 18.49 -5.69 1.77
C PHE A 301 19.23 -4.59 2.52
N ALA A 302 19.88 -3.66 1.80
CA ALA A 302 20.69 -2.60 2.43
C ALA A 302 19.81 -1.63 3.23
N ALA A 303 18.64 -1.28 2.69
CA ALA A 303 17.69 -0.42 3.38
C ALA A 303 17.19 -1.07 4.68
N ALA A 304 16.82 -2.35 4.65
CA ALA A 304 16.35 -3.06 5.85
C ALA A 304 17.47 -3.19 6.90
N ALA A 305 18.71 -3.43 6.49
CA ALA A 305 19.86 -3.48 7.39
C ALA A 305 20.11 -2.12 8.06
N ALA A 306 20.22 -1.04 7.29
CA ALA A 306 20.44 0.30 7.82
C ALA A 306 19.29 0.76 8.73
N LYS A 307 18.05 0.44 8.37
CA LYS A 307 16.87 0.72 9.20
C LYS A 307 16.92 -0.05 10.52
N ALA A 308 17.27 -1.33 10.49
CA ALA A 308 17.41 -2.13 11.70
C ALA A 308 18.51 -1.60 12.63
N GLU A 309 19.66 -1.18 12.11
CA GLU A 309 20.71 -0.57 12.93
C GLU A 309 20.24 0.72 13.61
N ALA A 310 19.56 1.59 12.85
CA ALA A 310 19.00 2.83 13.38
C ALA A 310 17.94 2.55 14.47
N ASP A 311 17.05 1.58 14.23
CA ASP A 311 16.01 1.18 15.18
C ASP A 311 16.60 0.61 16.47
N ALA A 312 17.70 -0.14 16.39
CA ALA A 312 18.38 -0.66 17.56
C ALA A 312 18.91 0.45 18.46
N VAL A 313 19.49 1.50 17.86
CA VAL A 313 19.99 2.68 18.59
C VAL A 313 18.84 3.44 19.25
N SER A 314 17.71 3.61 18.56
CA SER A 314 16.56 4.37 19.05
C SER A 314 15.56 3.57 19.91
N ALA A 315 15.71 2.25 20.00
CA ALA A 315 14.78 1.40 20.72
C ALA A 315 14.64 1.85 22.18
N PRO A 316 13.43 1.88 22.77
CA PRO A 316 13.24 2.42 24.13
C PRO A 316 13.65 1.44 25.23
N GLY A 317 13.48 0.12 25.03
CA GLY A 317 13.79 -0.89 26.05
C GLY A 317 14.56 -2.10 25.54
N LEU A 318 14.87 -3.02 26.45
CA LEU A 318 15.51 -4.31 26.14
C LEU A 318 14.59 -5.19 25.28
N ALA A 319 13.29 -5.25 25.61
CA ALA A 319 12.30 -6.04 24.88
C ALA A 319 12.22 -5.64 23.39
N ASP A 320 12.31 -4.35 23.07
CA ASP A 320 12.27 -3.86 21.69
C ASP A 320 13.48 -4.30 20.87
N VAL A 321 14.68 -4.24 21.47
CA VAL A 321 15.93 -4.67 20.82
C VAL A 321 15.93 -6.18 20.63
N THR A 322 15.40 -6.94 21.60
CA THR A 322 15.20 -8.39 21.43
C THR A 322 14.26 -8.70 20.28
N ALA A 323 13.10 -8.03 20.22
CA ALA A 323 12.15 -8.23 19.13
C ALA A 323 12.76 -7.83 17.77
N LEU A 324 13.62 -6.81 17.74
CA LEU A 324 14.36 -6.41 16.55
C LEU A 324 15.41 -7.45 16.14
N ALA A 325 16.13 -8.05 17.09
CA ALA A 325 17.06 -9.16 16.82
C ALA A 325 16.33 -10.35 16.18
N GLU A 326 15.16 -10.74 16.73
CA GLU A 326 14.28 -11.77 16.15
C GLU A 326 13.90 -11.43 14.71
N ARG A 327 13.49 -10.18 14.45
CA ARG A 327 13.18 -9.71 13.09
C ARG A 327 14.40 -9.73 12.16
N CYS A 328 15.59 -9.40 12.64
CA CYS A 328 16.82 -9.42 11.82
C CYS A 328 17.20 -10.84 11.39
N LEU A 329 17.02 -11.83 12.26
CA LEU A 329 17.23 -13.24 11.94
C LEU A 329 16.20 -13.75 10.92
N LEU A 330 14.93 -13.40 11.13
CA LEU A 330 13.85 -13.71 10.19
C LEU A 330 14.00 -12.98 8.83
N ALA A 331 14.65 -11.82 8.82
CA ALA A 331 14.98 -11.08 7.61
C ALA A 331 16.33 -11.50 6.98
N GLU A 332 17.11 -12.36 7.64
CA GLU A 332 18.49 -12.72 7.27
C GLU A 332 19.31 -11.47 6.95
N LEU A 333 19.60 -10.67 7.98
CA LEU A 333 20.39 -9.42 7.92
C LEU A 333 21.71 -9.57 8.69
N PRO A 334 22.70 -10.30 8.14
CA PRO A 334 23.97 -10.55 8.84
C PRO A 334 24.77 -9.28 9.12
N ASP A 335 24.62 -8.24 8.29
CA ASP A 335 25.37 -6.99 8.45
C ASP A 335 24.87 -6.15 9.64
N ALA A 336 23.56 -6.16 9.89
CA ALA A 336 22.94 -5.41 11.00
C ALA A 336 23.01 -6.16 12.34
N LEU A 337 23.05 -7.50 12.29
CA LEU A 337 22.95 -8.35 13.47
C LEU A 337 24.04 -8.07 14.53
N PRO A 338 25.33 -7.89 14.19
CA PRO A 338 26.36 -7.55 15.18
C PRO A 338 26.06 -6.27 15.96
N THR A 339 25.58 -5.22 15.27
CA THR A 339 25.23 -3.95 15.90
C THR A 339 24.04 -4.11 16.86
N VAL A 340 22.99 -4.81 16.41
CA VAL A 340 21.81 -5.10 17.23
C VAL A 340 22.18 -5.94 18.46
N MET A 341 23.00 -6.97 18.29
CA MET A 341 23.44 -7.86 19.36
C MET A 341 24.31 -7.16 20.39
N ARG A 342 25.20 -6.25 19.96
CA ARG A 342 25.97 -5.42 20.88
C ARG A 342 25.07 -4.54 21.74
N ILE A 343 24.10 -3.85 21.13
CA ILE A 343 23.15 -2.99 21.85
C ILE A 343 22.29 -3.82 22.81
N LEU A 344 21.87 -5.01 22.38
CA LEU A 344 21.14 -5.96 23.23
C LEU A 344 21.96 -6.33 24.47
N ALA A 345 23.22 -6.73 24.27
CA ALA A 345 24.12 -7.12 25.36
C ALA A 345 24.40 -5.95 26.31
N ASP A 346 24.67 -4.75 25.77
CA ASP A 346 24.89 -3.52 26.55
C ASP A 346 23.67 -3.19 27.43
N ARG A 347 22.45 -3.32 26.90
CA ARG A 347 21.21 -3.07 27.66
C ARG A 347 20.91 -4.17 28.66
N ALA A 348 21.06 -5.43 28.28
CA ALA A 348 20.88 -6.55 29.19
C ALA A 348 21.85 -6.45 30.37
N ALA A 349 23.09 -5.99 30.14
CA ALA A 349 24.07 -5.73 31.19
C ALA A 349 23.54 -4.70 32.20
N LEU A 350 22.96 -3.60 31.72
CA LEU A 350 22.49 -2.47 32.54
C LEU A 350 21.11 -2.67 33.17
N ASP A 351 20.26 -3.55 32.65
CA ASP A 351 18.90 -3.75 33.13
C ASP A 351 18.87 -4.63 34.40
N THR A 352 18.52 -4.03 35.53
CA THR A 352 18.42 -4.72 36.82
C THR A 352 17.00 -5.23 37.10
N ASP A 353 16.01 -4.92 36.26
CA ASP A 353 14.63 -5.34 36.47
C ASP A 353 14.42 -6.77 35.95
N VAL A 354 14.07 -7.67 36.87
CA VAL A 354 13.87 -9.09 36.57
C VAL A 354 12.66 -9.31 35.67
N GLY A 355 11.62 -8.47 35.76
CA GLY A 355 10.46 -8.53 34.89
C GLY A 355 10.83 -8.23 33.43
N HIS A 356 11.64 -7.20 33.19
CA HIS A 356 12.13 -6.87 31.85
C HIS A 356 13.02 -7.97 31.27
N LEU A 357 13.93 -8.53 32.07
CA LEU A 357 14.78 -9.64 31.65
C LEU A 357 13.94 -10.90 31.31
N ALA A 358 12.95 -11.21 32.14
CA ALA A 358 12.04 -12.33 31.93
C ALA A 358 11.14 -12.15 30.70
N GLN A 359 10.74 -10.91 30.39
CA GLN A 359 9.99 -10.59 29.18
C GLN A 359 10.83 -10.76 27.90
N ALA A 360 12.13 -10.45 27.95
CA ALA A 360 13.04 -10.52 26.81
C ALA A 360 13.44 -11.97 26.47
N LEU A 361 13.62 -12.84 27.47
CA LEU A 361 14.19 -14.18 27.25
C LEU A 361 13.43 -15.06 26.23
N PRO A 362 12.08 -15.16 26.23
CA PRO A 362 11.37 -16.02 25.29
C PRO A 362 11.62 -15.69 23.81
N ALA A 363 11.77 -14.41 23.49
CA ALA A 363 12.05 -13.97 22.11
C ALA A 363 13.50 -14.30 21.69
N LEU A 364 14.47 -14.21 22.60
CA LEU A 364 15.85 -14.66 22.36
C LEU A 364 15.92 -16.17 22.12
N VAL A 365 15.20 -16.96 22.91
CA VAL A 365 15.17 -18.42 22.75
C VAL A 365 14.52 -18.84 21.44
N ARG A 366 13.38 -18.23 21.06
CA ARG A 366 12.79 -18.50 19.74
C ARG A 366 13.76 -18.17 18.61
N SER A 367 14.47 -17.06 18.75
CA SER A 367 15.49 -16.61 17.79
C SER A 367 16.63 -17.63 17.61
N LEU A 368 17.07 -18.30 18.68
CA LEU A 368 18.04 -19.40 18.61
C LEU A 368 17.53 -20.56 17.75
N ARG A 369 16.26 -20.93 17.90
CA ARG A 369 15.63 -22.02 17.14
C ARG A 369 15.47 -21.69 15.65
N TYR A 370 15.28 -20.41 15.31
CA TYR A 370 15.22 -19.97 13.91
C TYR A 370 16.60 -19.93 13.25
N GLY A 371 17.66 -19.60 14.00
CA GLY A 371 19.03 -19.57 13.48
C GLY A 371 19.53 -20.94 13.03
N ASP A 372 19.17 -22.01 13.76
CA ASP A 372 19.50 -23.40 13.39
C ASP A 372 18.84 -23.82 12.06
N VAL A 373 17.58 -23.44 11.83
CA VAL A 373 16.86 -23.72 10.58
C VAL A 373 17.41 -22.93 9.39
N ARG A 374 18.04 -21.78 9.65
CA ARG A 374 18.48 -20.81 8.63
C ARG A 374 20.01 -20.73 8.46
N GLY A 375 20.78 -21.56 9.17
CA GLY A 375 22.24 -21.64 9.05
C GLY A 375 23.00 -20.39 9.50
N THR A 376 22.42 -19.59 10.40
CA THR A 376 23.06 -18.38 10.95
C THR A 376 23.85 -18.72 12.21
N ASP A 377 25.07 -18.21 12.37
CA ASP A 377 25.85 -18.40 13.60
C ASP A 377 25.17 -17.70 14.78
N THR A 378 24.61 -18.50 15.69
CA THR A 378 23.85 -18.05 16.86
C THR A 378 24.65 -18.10 18.16
N GLY A 379 25.97 -18.36 18.13
CA GLY A 379 26.79 -18.50 19.34
C GLY A 379 26.66 -17.32 20.30
N ALA A 380 26.79 -16.09 19.78
CA ALA A 380 26.64 -14.87 20.58
C ALA A 380 25.22 -14.69 21.16
N LEU A 381 24.19 -15.17 20.46
CA LEU A 381 22.81 -15.12 20.95
C LEU A 381 22.58 -16.13 22.09
N ALA A 382 23.24 -17.29 22.01
CA ALA A 382 23.13 -18.33 23.03
C ALA A 382 23.78 -17.88 24.34
N GLU A 383 24.95 -17.24 24.26
CA GLU A 383 25.63 -16.66 25.43
C GLU A 383 24.78 -15.58 26.10
N VAL A 384 24.18 -14.67 25.32
CA VAL A 384 23.29 -13.63 25.86
C VAL A 384 22.05 -14.26 26.50
N ALA A 385 21.40 -15.22 25.84
CA ALA A 385 20.22 -15.91 26.38
C ALA A 385 20.55 -16.65 27.70
N ALA A 386 21.68 -17.35 27.76
CA ALA A 386 22.14 -18.03 28.97
C ALA A 386 22.40 -17.05 30.12
N GLY A 387 23.10 -15.94 29.84
CA GLY A 387 23.37 -14.89 30.83
C GLY A 387 22.11 -14.19 31.34
N LEU A 388 21.11 -13.96 30.48
CA LEU A 388 19.79 -13.47 30.92
C LEU A 388 19.07 -14.51 31.79
N ALA A 389 19.07 -15.78 31.40
CA ALA A 389 18.40 -16.85 32.16
C ALA A 389 18.97 -16.96 33.58
N GLU A 390 20.31 -16.93 33.72
CA GLU A 390 20.97 -16.96 35.04
C GLU A 390 20.55 -15.78 35.92
N ARG A 391 20.53 -14.57 35.36
CA ARG A 391 20.11 -13.36 36.10
C ARG A 391 18.64 -13.40 36.49
N VAL A 392 17.76 -13.90 35.61
CA VAL A 392 16.35 -14.11 35.94
C VAL A 392 16.23 -15.10 37.10
N PHE A 393 16.94 -16.23 37.08
CA PHE A 393 16.88 -17.22 38.15
C PHE A 393 17.40 -16.70 39.50
N VAL A 394 18.49 -15.93 39.49
CA VAL A 394 19.06 -15.33 40.71
C VAL A 394 18.15 -14.21 41.24
N GLY A 395 17.58 -13.40 40.36
CA GLY A 395 16.77 -12.23 40.71
C GLY A 395 15.30 -12.53 41.00
N LEU A 396 14.77 -13.69 40.59
CA LEU A 396 13.35 -14.01 40.74
C LEU A 396 12.86 -14.03 42.20
N PRO A 397 13.56 -14.67 43.16
CA PRO A 397 13.08 -14.69 44.56
C PRO A 397 12.87 -13.31 45.18
N PRO A 398 13.82 -12.33 45.08
CA PRO A 398 13.56 -10.98 45.59
C PRO A 398 12.55 -10.20 44.74
N ALA A 399 12.47 -10.42 43.43
CA ALA A 399 11.50 -9.73 42.56
C ALA A 399 10.04 -10.13 42.83
N CYS A 400 9.82 -11.34 43.35
CA CYS A 400 8.49 -11.82 43.75
C CYS A 400 8.09 -11.40 45.17
N ALA A 401 8.93 -10.65 45.89
CA ALA A 401 8.62 -10.21 47.25
C ALA A 401 7.66 -9.00 47.25
N ALA A 402 6.61 -9.06 48.07
CA ALA A 402 5.68 -7.96 48.33
C ALA A 402 4.98 -7.36 47.09
N LEU A 403 4.72 -8.18 46.06
CA LEU A 403 3.89 -7.79 44.92
C LEU A 403 2.41 -7.64 45.30
N ASP A 404 1.73 -6.67 44.70
CA ASP A 404 0.27 -6.64 44.70
C ASP A 404 -0.32 -7.68 43.74
N ALA A 405 -1.64 -7.79 43.70
CA ALA A 405 -2.31 -8.81 42.91
C ALA A 405 -2.07 -8.68 41.39
N ASP A 406 -2.02 -7.45 40.88
CA ASP A 406 -1.85 -7.19 39.44
C ASP A 406 -0.40 -7.46 39.00
N ALA A 407 0.57 -6.99 39.79
CA ALA A 407 1.99 -7.22 39.56
C ALA A 407 2.37 -8.71 39.71
N ALA A 408 1.73 -9.43 40.66
CA ALA A 408 1.91 -10.87 40.80
C ALA A 408 1.41 -11.64 39.56
N GLU A 409 0.28 -11.25 38.99
CA GLU A 409 -0.27 -11.88 37.78
C GLU A 409 0.57 -11.58 36.53
N GLU A 410 1.16 -10.38 36.44
CA GLU A 410 2.13 -10.05 35.39
C GLU A 410 3.42 -10.87 35.53
N MET A 411 4.01 -10.92 36.73
CA MET A 411 5.20 -11.72 36.99
C MET A 411 4.96 -13.21 36.72
N ARG A 412 3.79 -13.74 37.08
CA ARG A 412 3.39 -15.13 36.77
C ARG A 412 3.44 -15.41 35.27
N ARG A 413 2.89 -14.52 34.43
CA ARG A 413 2.94 -14.66 32.96
C ARG A 413 4.37 -14.65 32.43
N HIS A 414 5.25 -13.82 32.99
CA HIS A 414 6.66 -13.81 32.62
C HIS A 414 7.38 -15.10 33.01
N VAL A 415 7.14 -15.62 34.22
CA VAL A 415 7.71 -16.89 34.69
C VAL A 415 7.24 -18.07 33.83
N ASP A 416 5.95 -18.15 33.51
CA ASP A 416 5.41 -19.20 32.64
C ASP A 416 6.08 -19.18 31.25
N ALA A 417 6.26 -17.97 30.69
CA ALA A 417 6.93 -17.79 29.40
C ALA A 417 8.42 -18.15 29.45
N VAL A 418 9.12 -17.76 30.53
CA VAL A 418 10.53 -18.13 30.78
C VAL A 418 10.67 -19.64 30.94
N HIS A 419 9.80 -20.29 31.70
CA HIS A 419 9.83 -21.74 31.90
C HIS A 419 9.70 -22.49 30.57
N GLY A 420 8.74 -22.09 29.74
CA GLY A 420 8.58 -22.64 28.38
C GLY A 420 9.79 -22.38 27.48
N ALA A 421 10.44 -21.21 27.62
CA ALA A 421 11.62 -20.86 26.85
C ALA A 421 12.86 -21.67 27.29
N VAL A 422 13.10 -21.80 28.58
CA VAL A 422 14.27 -22.54 29.10
C VAL A 422 14.20 -24.02 28.72
N GLY A 423 13.02 -24.63 28.74
CA GLY A 423 12.83 -26.00 28.25
C GLY A 423 13.17 -26.21 26.77
N LEU A 424 13.41 -25.14 26.00
CA LEU A 424 13.86 -25.18 24.61
C LEU A 424 15.36 -24.92 24.44
N LEU A 425 16.06 -24.47 25.49
CA LEU A 425 17.51 -24.19 25.46
C LEU A 425 18.38 -25.45 25.65
N GLY A 426 17.80 -26.55 26.15
CA GLY A 426 18.51 -27.80 26.42
C GLY A 426 17.94 -28.52 27.64
#